data_AF-A0A937Q7K3-F1
#
_entry.id   AF-A0A937Q7K3-F1
#
_cell.length_a   1.000
_cell.length_b   1.000
_cell.length_c   1.000
_cell.angle_alpha   90.00
_cell.angle_beta   90.00
_cell.angle_gamma   90.00
#
_symmetry.space_group_name_H-M   'P 1'
#
loop_
_entity.id
_entity.type
_entity.pdbx_description
1 polymer ?
#
loop_
_entity_poly.entity_id
_entity_poly.type
_entity_poly.pdbx_seq_one_letter_code
_entity_poly.pdbx_strand_id
1 'polypeptide(L)' 'DFLLAHFYLALVFKNEGNSNHAIREYRNTMKLLLKQDPQDIIAYSGGFNVATLASVCRDNIERLKLEQ' A
#
# COMPACT_ATOMS: atom_id res chain seq x y z
N ASP A 1 7.12 11.14 -7.77
CA ASP A 1 7.07 9.78 -7.22
C ASP A 1 6.26 9.85 -5.92
N PHE A 2 5.07 9.24 -5.87
CA PHE A 2 4.11 9.38 -4.76
C PHE A 2 3.78 8.04 -4.10
N LEU A 3 4.62 7.02 -4.34
CA LEU A 3 4.38 5.66 -3.88
C LEU A 3 4.16 5.58 -2.37
N LEU A 4 5.09 6.13 -1.58
CA LEU A 4 4.95 6.15 -0.12
C LEU A 4 3.85 7.11 0.36
N ALA A 5 3.55 8.18 -0.39
CA ALA A 5 2.46 9.08 -0.04
C ALA A 5 1.11 8.35 -0.09
N HIS A 6 0.85 7.58 -1.15
CA HIS A 6 -0.34 6.74 -1.24
C HIS A 6 -0.35 5.66 -0.14
N PHE A 7 0.78 5.02 0.13
CA PHE A 7 0.87 3.99 1.17
C PHE A 7 0.54 4.55 2.56
N TYR A 8 1.16 5.67 2.95
CA TYR A 8 0.90 6.28 4.25
C TYR A 8 -0.52 6.85 4.36
N LEU A 9 -1.08 7.39 3.28
CA LEU A 9 -2.47 7.83 3.28
C LEU A 9 -3.45 6.66 3.45
N ALA A 10 -3.13 5.49 2.87
CA ALA A 10 -3.90 4.27 3.09
C ALA A 10 -3.89 3.84 4.57
N LEU A 11 -2.74 3.96 5.24
CA LEU A 11 -2.60 3.67 6.67
C LEU A 11 -3.41 4.65 7.54
N VAL A 12 -3.39 5.94 7.21
CA VAL A 12 -4.19 6.96 7.91
C VAL A 12 -5.67 6.64 7.77
N PHE A 13 -6.17 6.42 6.55
CA PHE A 13 -7.58 6.10 6.34
C PHE A 13 -8.00 4.80 7.02
N LYS A 14 -7.12 3.79 7.04
CA LYS A 14 -7.36 2.55 7.78
C LYS A 14 -7.55 2.83 9.27
N ASN A 15 -6.67 3.64 9.87
CA ASN A 15 -6.75 3.98 11.30
C ASN A 15 -7.99 4.82 11.64
N GLU A 16 -8.49 5.61 10.70
CA GLU A 16 -9.76 6.36 10.82
C GLU A 16 -11.01 5.50 10.59
N GLY A 17 -10.86 4.20 10.28
CA GLY A 17 -11.98 3.31 9.94
C GLY A 17 -12.60 3.59 8.56
N ASN A 18 -11.93 4.40 7.74
CA ASN A 18 -12.39 4.75 6.39
C ASN A 18 -11.90 3.72 5.37
N SER A 19 -12.44 2.51 5.45
CA SER A 19 -12.00 1.33 4.68
C SER A 19 -11.99 1.55 3.16
N ASN A 20 -12.99 2.28 2.63
CA ASN A 20 -13.08 2.55 1.20
C ASN A 20 -11.92 3.42 0.69
N HIS A 21 -11.57 4.48 1.44
CA HIS A 21 -10.46 5.33 1.07
C HIS A 21 -9.12 4.62 1.29
N ALA A 22 -8.98 3.82 2.35
CA ALA A 22 -7.80 3.01 2.59
C ALA A 22 -7.53 2.03 1.42
N ILE A 23 -8.54 1.28 0.99
CA ILE A 23 -8.44 0.35 -0.15
C ILE A 23 -8.04 1.09 -1.43
N ARG A 24 -8.60 2.28 -1.67
CA ARG A 24 -8.26 3.09 -2.85
C ARG A 24 -6.77 3.45 -2.87
N GLU A 25 -6.23 3.90 -1.75
CA GLU A 25 -4.83 4.33 -1.68
C GLU A 25 -3.84 3.15 -1.69
N TYR A 26 -4.19 2.00 -1.09
CA TYR A 26 -3.40 0.78 -1.29
C TYR A 26 -3.35 0.36 -2.76
N ARG A 27 -4.47 0.44 -3.49
CA ARG A 27 -4.50 0.16 -4.94
C ARG A 27 -3.64 1.14 -5.74
N ASN A 28 -3.64 2.43 -5.38
CA ASN A 28 -2.77 3.42 -6.02
C ASN A 28 -1.29 3.10 -5.77
N THR A 29 -0.93 2.70 -4.55
CA THR A 29 0.42 2.20 -4.22
C THR A 29 0.80 1.02 -5.12
N MET A 30 -0.08 0.01 -5.24
CA MET A 30 0.16 -1.15 -6.09
C MET A 30 0.34 -0.79 -7.57
N LYS A 31 -0.44 0.16 -8.12
CA LYS A 31 -0.29 0.60 -9.52
C LYS A 31 1.09 1.19 -9.81
N LEU A 32 1.72 1.81 -8.82
CA LEU A 32 3.07 2.36 -8.94
C LEU A 32 4.13 1.25 -8.78
N LEU A 33 3.94 0.35 -7.82
CA LEU A 33 4.82 -0.81 -7.60
C LEU A 33 4.91 -1.73 -8.82
N LEU A 34 3.83 -1.91 -9.58
CA LEU A 34 3.82 -2.74 -10.81
C LEU A 34 4.77 -2.24 -11.91
N LYS A 35 5.34 -1.04 -11.77
CA LYS A 35 6.28 -0.45 -12.72
C LYS A 35 7.74 -0.61 -12.31
N GLN A 36 8.00 -1.24 -11.16
CA GLN A 36 9.33 -1.37 -10.55
C GLN A 36 9.75 -2.85 -10.49
N ASP A 37 11.05 -3.12 -10.34
CA ASP A 37 11.52 -4.49 -10.15
C ASP A 37 11.09 -4.98 -8.75
N PRO A 38 10.51 -6.18 -8.62
CA PRO A 38 10.10 -6.72 -7.32
C PRO A 38 11.19 -6.74 -6.24
N GLN A 39 12.47 -6.79 -6.63
CA GLN A 39 13.62 -6.79 -5.72
C GLN A 39 14.12 -5.38 -5.36
N ASP A 40 13.67 -4.34 -6.06
CA ASP A 40 14.10 -2.96 -5.81
C ASP A 40 13.74 -2.55 -4.38
N ILE A 41 14.70 -1.94 -3.69
CA ILE A 41 14.46 -1.32 -2.39
C ILE A 41 13.78 0.04 -2.60
N ILE A 42 12.63 0.23 -1.94
CA ILE A 42 11.92 1.49 -1.98
C ILE A 42 12.62 2.46 -1.01
N ALA A 43 13.12 3.57 -1.52
CA ALA A 43 13.74 4.60 -0.69
C ALA A 43 12.79 5.08 0.42
N TYR A 44 13.32 5.27 1.63
CA TYR A 44 12.57 5.72 2.82
C TYR A 44 11.43 4.80 3.29
N SER A 45 11.36 3.56 2.80
CA SER A 45 10.36 2.56 3.22
C SER A 45 10.73 1.79 4.49
N GLY A 46 11.91 2.05 5.07
CA GLY A 46 12.46 1.24 6.16
C GLY A 46 13.13 -0.05 5.67
N GLY A 47 13.49 -0.14 4.39
CA GLY A 47 14.20 -1.28 3.81
C GLY A 47 13.30 -2.31 3.12
N PHE A 48 12.03 -1.99 2.90
CA PHE A 48 11.15 -2.84 2.13
C PHE A 48 11.50 -2.81 0.64
N ASN A 49 11.51 -3.99 0.04
CA ASN A 49 11.49 -4.10 -1.40
C ASN A 49 10.06 -3.99 -1.94
N VAL A 50 9.97 -3.84 -3.26
CA VAL A 50 8.70 -3.72 -4.01
C VAL A 50 7.77 -4.91 -3.73
N ALA A 51 8.29 -6.14 -3.74
CA ALA A 51 7.49 -7.33 -3.50
C ALA A 51 6.87 -7.34 -2.09
N THR A 52 7.64 -6.99 -1.07
CA THR A 52 7.18 -6.91 0.32
C THR A 52 6.09 -5.86 0.46
N LEU A 53 6.28 -4.64 -0.06
CA LEU A 53 5.27 -3.59 0.06
C LEU A 53 4.00 -3.93 -0.71
N ALA A 54 4.12 -4.60 -1.87
CA ALA A 54 2.97 -5.10 -2.63
C ALA A 54 2.17 -6.16 -1.85
N SER A 55 2.85 -7.08 -1.14
CA SER A 55 2.17 -8.06 -0.28
C SER A 55 1.42 -7.34 0.84
N VAL A 56 2.06 -6.39 1.52
CA VAL A 56 1.43 -5.63 2.61
C VAL A 56 0.17 -4.91 2.12
N CYS A 57 0.22 -4.29 0.94
CA CYS A 57 -0.96 -3.65 0.35
C CYS A 57 -2.09 -4.66 0.08
N ARG A 58 -1.76 -5.82 -0.50
CA ARG A 58 -2.74 -6.88 -0.82
C ARG A 58 -3.39 -7.41 0.46
N ASP A 59 -2.60 -7.71 1.48
CA ASP A 59 -3.08 -8.28 2.74
C ASP A 59 -4.00 -7.29 3.48
N ASN A 60 -3.68 -5.99 3.46
CA ASN A 60 -4.55 -4.98 4.05
C ASN A 60 -5.85 -4.82 3.26
N ILE A 61 -5.81 -4.87 1.92
CA ILE A 61 -7.02 -4.80 1.09
C ILE A 61 -7.95 -5.98 1.40
N GLU A 62 -7.43 -7.20 1.49
CA GLU A 62 -8.26 -8.37 1.79
C GLU A 62 -8.86 -8.30 3.20
N ARG A 63 -8.07 -7.89 4.20
CA ARG A 63 -8.60 -7.68 5.57
C ARG A 63 -9.73 -6.65 5.59
N LEU A 64 -9.53 -5.49 4.96
CA LEU A 64 -10.51 -4.41 4.94
C LEU A 64 -11.80 -4.78 4.20
N LYS A 65 -11.76 -5.71 3.24
CA LYS A 65 -12.97 -6.22 2.58
C LYS A 65 -13.77 -7.17 3.45
N LEU A 66 -13.11 -7.89 4.37
CA LEU A 66 -13.76 -8.80 5.31
C LEU A 66 -14.44 -8.08 6.48
N GLU A 67 -14.02 -6.83 6.74
CA GLU A 67 -14.55 -5.97 7.80
C GLU A 67 -15.78 -5.13 7.35
N GLN A 68 -16.22 -5.27 6.09
CA GLN A 68 -17.38 -4.57 5.52
C GLN A 68 -18.68 -5.37 5.65
#